data_AF-A0A6I4RFG5-F1
#
_entry.id   AF-A0A6I4RFG5-F1
#
_cell.length_a   1.000
_cell.length_b   1.000
_cell.length_c   1.000
_cell.angle_alpha   90.00
_cell.angle_beta   90.00
_cell.angle_gamma   90.00
#
_symmetry.space_group_name_H-M   'P 1'
#
loop_
_entity.id
_entity.type
_entity.pdbx_description
1 polymer ?
#
loop_
_entity_poly.entity_id
_entity_poly.type
_entity_poly.pdbx_seq_one_letter_code
_entity_poly.pdbx_strand_id
1 'polypeptide(L)'
;MNRLFNIILGLGFLLILGAGIYQMVKPNLPSLSTRDKQIAYLKEHEQEMTDYVKSQNPKIESVQWDWDSMEIKKVQPDAGGIPIGKKYNELNISGRFNHIEDSYFVLSFGFDIEELYPDMEHKAITQYFTINGGRELYE
;
A
#
# COMPACT_ATOMS: atom_id res chain seq x y z
N MET A 1 -20.79 -38.24 -7.56
CA MET A 1 -21.22 -37.43 -6.38
C MET A 1 -20.02 -37.10 -5.50
N ASN A 2 -19.39 -35.98 -5.84
CA ASN A 2 -18.68 -34.98 -5.05
C ASN A 2 -17.83 -35.45 -3.85
N ARG A 3 -16.57 -35.83 -4.11
CA ARG A 3 -15.47 -35.82 -3.12
C ARG A 3 -14.60 -34.57 -3.27
N LEU A 4 -15.23 -33.41 -3.43
CA LEU A 4 -14.56 -32.11 -3.61
C LEU A 4 -14.97 -31.07 -2.56
N PHE A 5 -15.75 -31.43 -1.53
CA PHE A 5 -16.35 -30.46 -0.62
C PHE A 5 -15.59 -30.19 0.70
N ASN A 6 -14.43 -30.82 0.94
CA ASN A 6 -13.76 -30.75 2.26
C ASN A 6 -12.35 -30.12 2.27
N ILE A 7 -11.91 -29.41 1.22
CA ILE A 7 -10.58 -28.75 1.24
C ILE A 7 -10.67 -27.23 1.55
N ILE A 8 -11.86 -26.64 1.57
CA ILE A 8 -12.04 -25.19 1.80
C ILE A 8 -12.07 -24.80 3.32
N LEU A 9 -12.06 -25.77 4.24
CA LEU A 9 -12.09 -25.48 5.70
C LEU A 9 -10.71 -25.49 6.38
N GLY A 10 -9.62 -25.71 5.63
CA GLY A 10 -8.27 -25.89 6.18
C GLY A 10 -7.39 -24.64 6.31
N LEU A 11 -7.74 -23.52 5.66
CA LEU A 11 -6.94 -22.28 5.68
C LEU A 11 -7.57 -21.14 6.49
N GLY A 12 -8.88 -21.20 6.74
CA GLY A 12 -9.59 -20.21 7.57
C GLY A 12 -9.49 -20.43 9.08
N PHE A 13 -8.95 -21.55 9.55
CA PHE A 13 -8.92 -21.90 10.98
C PHE A 13 -7.58 -21.58 11.67
N LEU A 14 -6.52 -21.25 10.92
CA LEU A 14 -5.20 -20.93 11.48
C LEU A 14 -5.13 -19.51 12.09
N LEU A 15 -6.07 -18.62 11.78
CA LEU A 15 -6.11 -17.27 12.36
C LEU A 15 -6.73 -17.22 13.76
N ILE A 16 -7.57 -18.19 14.13
CA ILE A 16 -8.27 -18.17 15.44
C ILE A 16 -7.36 -18.68 16.56
N LEU A 17 -6.40 -19.56 16.28
CA LEU A 17 -5.43 -20.02 17.28
C LEU A 17 -4.28 -19.03 17.48
N GLY A 18 -3.92 -18.24 16.46
CA GLY A 18 -2.86 -17.23 16.56
C GLY A 18 -3.16 -16.13 17.58
N ALA A 19 -4.39 -15.58 17.56
CA ALA A 19 -4.78 -14.50 18.48
C ALA A 19 -4.81 -14.95 19.96
N GLY A 20 -5.25 -16.19 20.23
CA GLY A 20 -5.31 -16.74 21.59
C GLY A 20 -3.92 -17.05 22.17
N ILE A 21 -2.98 -17.54 21.36
CA ILE A 21 -1.61 -17.81 21.80
C ILE A 21 -0.81 -16.50 21.93
N TYR A 22 -1.06 -15.50 21.09
CA TYR A 22 -0.39 -14.17 21.14
C TYR A 22 -0.68 -13.40 22.44
N GLN A 23 -1.89 -13.54 23.02
CA GLN A 23 -2.19 -12.93 24.33
C GLN A 23 -1.50 -13.66 25.51
N MET A 24 -1.25 -14.97 25.39
CA MET A 24 -0.59 -15.78 26.44
C MET A 24 0.94 -15.67 26.41
N VAL A 25 1.52 -15.52 25.22
CA VAL A 25 2.95 -15.30 25.01
C VAL A 25 3.07 -13.86 24.51
N LYS A 26 3.01 -12.87 25.39
CA LYS A 26 3.37 -11.49 25.04
C LYS A 26 4.90 -11.43 25.07
N PRO A 27 5.64 -11.67 23.96
CA PRO A 27 7.06 -11.38 23.97
C PRO A 27 7.22 -9.89 24.35
N ASN A 28 8.32 -9.55 25.01
CA ASN A 28 8.76 -8.17 25.14
C ASN A 28 9.15 -7.65 23.74
N LEU A 29 8.14 -7.45 22.88
CA LEU A 29 8.32 -6.92 21.56
C LEU A 29 8.73 -5.46 21.73
N PRO A 30 9.86 -5.02 21.16
CA PRO A 30 10.22 -3.62 21.19
C PRO A 30 9.06 -2.79 20.62
N SER A 31 8.87 -1.59 21.16
CA SER A 31 7.95 -0.62 20.58
C SER A 31 8.21 -0.50 19.09
N LEU A 32 7.21 -0.81 18.25
CA LEU A 32 7.28 -0.55 16.81
C LEU A 32 7.63 0.93 16.58
N SER A 33 8.53 1.20 15.62
CA SER A 33 8.81 2.56 15.21
C SER A 33 7.57 3.20 14.58
N THR A 34 7.50 4.53 14.50
CA THR A 34 6.39 5.22 13.80
C THR A 34 6.24 4.72 12.37
N ARG A 35 7.35 4.48 11.67
CA ARG A 35 7.36 3.93 10.31
C ARG A 35 6.76 2.53 10.25
N ASP A 36 7.11 1.66 11.21
CA ASP A 36 6.58 0.29 11.23
C ASP A 36 5.08 0.27 11.48
N LYS A 37 4.56 1.18 12.32
CA LYS A 37 3.12 1.34 12.54
C LYS A 37 2.40 1.82 11.28
N GLN A 38 3.00 2.74 10.53
CA GLN A 38 2.46 3.20 9.25
C GLN A 38 2.43 2.06 8.22
N ILE A 39 3.51 1.30 8.08
CA ILE A 39 3.55 0.13 7.18
C ILE A 39 2.51 -0.93 7.61
N ALA A 40 2.35 -1.17 8.91
CA ALA A 40 1.34 -2.10 9.42
C ALA A 40 -0.07 -1.64 9.05
N TYR A 41 -0.37 -0.34 9.22
CA TYR A 41 -1.65 0.24 8.82
C TYR A 41 -1.90 0.09 7.30
N LEU A 42 -0.90 0.38 6.46
CA LEU A 42 -1.04 0.17 5.01
C LEU A 42 -1.29 -1.31 4.66
N LYS A 43 -0.65 -2.26 5.35
CA LYS A 43 -0.88 -3.69 5.16
C LYS A 43 -2.28 -4.13 5.59
N GLU A 44 -2.83 -3.54 6.65
CA GLU A 44 -4.24 -3.76 7.05
C GLU A 44 -5.22 -3.29 5.96
N HIS A 45 -4.85 -2.27 5.19
CA HIS A 45 -5.62 -1.71 4.08
C HIS A 45 -5.16 -2.17 2.67
N GLU A 46 -4.34 -3.24 2.58
CA GLU A 46 -3.74 -3.69 1.31
C GLU A 46 -4.79 -3.98 0.22
N GLN A 47 -5.91 -4.62 0.60
CA GLN A 47 -6.99 -4.95 -0.32
C GLN A 47 -7.65 -3.69 -0.89
N GLU A 48 -7.94 -2.71 -0.03
CA GLU A 48 -8.56 -1.44 -0.44
C GLU A 48 -7.65 -0.66 -1.40
N MET A 49 -6.36 -0.58 -1.09
CA MET A 49 -5.38 0.07 -1.96
C MET A 49 -5.24 -0.66 -3.29
N THR A 50 -5.20 -1.99 -3.27
CA THR A 50 -5.08 -2.83 -4.47
C THR A 50 -6.30 -2.68 -5.38
N ASP A 51 -7.50 -2.69 -4.82
CA ASP A 51 -8.74 -2.50 -5.59
C ASP A 51 -8.80 -1.09 -6.19
N TYR A 52 -8.36 -0.08 -5.43
CA TYR A 52 -8.22 1.28 -5.96
C TYR A 52 -7.25 1.32 -7.16
N VAL A 53 -6.03 0.78 -7.02
CA VAL A 53 -5.03 0.74 -8.11
C VAL A 53 -5.61 0.07 -9.36
N LYS A 54 -6.27 -1.08 -9.22
CA LYS A 54 -6.91 -1.79 -10.34
C LYS A 54 -8.06 -1.01 -10.97
N SER A 55 -8.79 -0.21 -10.19
CA SER A 55 -9.86 0.64 -10.72
C SER A 55 -9.32 1.77 -11.61
N GLN A 56 -8.07 2.18 -11.44
CA GLN A 56 -7.46 3.26 -12.23
C GLN A 56 -7.00 2.80 -13.61
N ASN A 57 -6.75 1.50 -13.79
CA ASN A 57 -6.47 0.90 -15.09
C ASN A 57 -6.96 -0.56 -15.14
N PRO A 58 -8.00 -0.88 -15.94
CA PRO A 58 -8.61 -2.21 -15.99
C PRO A 58 -7.67 -3.30 -16.54
N LYS A 59 -6.54 -2.96 -17.15
CA LYS A 59 -5.51 -3.93 -17.58
C LYS A 59 -4.61 -4.37 -16.43
N ILE A 60 -4.73 -3.77 -15.24
CA ILE A 60 -4.01 -4.21 -14.05
C ILE A 60 -4.76 -5.37 -13.42
N GLU A 61 -4.16 -6.55 -13.50
CA GLU A 61 -4.70 -7.80 -12.97
C GLU A 61 -4.17 -8.09 -11.56
N SER A 62 -2.90 -7.73 -11.30
CA SER A 62 -2.22 -7.94 -10.01
C SER A 62 -1.34 -6.76 -9.62
N VAL A 63 -1.16 -6.58 -8.31
CA VAL A 63 -0.29 -5.55 -7.70
C VAL A 63 0.71 -6.23 -6.78
N GLN A 64 1.95 -5.74 -6.76
CA GLN A 64 3.03 -6.17 -5.89
C GLN A 64 3.59 -4.95 -5.17
N TRP A 65 3.22 -4.76 -3.91
CA TRP A 65 3.64 -3.61 -3.11
C TRP A 65 5.11 -3.71 -2.69
N ASP A 66 5.83 -2.60 -2.82
CA ASP A 66 7.16 -2.42 -2.23
C ASP A 66 7.00 -1.69 -0.88
N TRP A 67 6.87 -2.46 0.19
CA TRP A 67 6.70 -1.91 1.55
C TRP A 67 7.91 -1.09 2.03
N ASP A 68 9.09 -1.39 1.51
CA ASP A 68 10.32 -0.68 1.88
C ASP A 68 10.42 0.68 1.18
N SER A 69 9.67 0.88 0.09
CA SER A 69 9.56 2.17 -0.61
C SER A 69 8.74 3.22 0.13
N MET A 70 8.06 2.87 1.24
CA MET A 70 7.24 3.83 1.95
C MET A 70 8.07 5.01 2.47
N GLU A 71 7.66 6.21 2.08
CA GLU A 71 8.28 7.48 2.47
C GLU A 71 7.22 8.56 2.72
N ILE A 72 7.59 9.56 3.52
CA ILE A 72 6.81 10.78 3.68
C ILE A 72 7.59 11.92 3.01
N LYS A 73 6.94 12.61 2.07
CA LYS A 73 7.52 13.74 1.35
C LYS A 73 6.75 15.01 1.66
N LYS A 74 7.49 16.10 1.88
CA LYS A 74 6.90 17.45 1.91
C LYS A 74 6.85 18.01 0.50
N VAL A 75 5.67 18.25 -0.01
CA VAL A 75 5.41 18.77 -1.35
C VAL A 75 5.21 20.27 -1.30
N GLN A 76 5.86 20.99 -2.22
CA GLN A 76 5.54 22.36 -2.56
C GLN A 76 4.79 22.34 -3.88
N PRO A 77 3.48 22.63 -3.92
CA PRO A 77 2.79 22.75 -5.19
C PRO A 77 3.43 23.89 -5.99
N ASP A 78 3.58 23.68 -7.29
CA ASP A 78 4.12 24.67 -8.21
C ASP A 78 3.33 24.72 -9.52
N ALA A 79 3.40 25.87 -10.19
CA ALA A 79 2.92 26.05 -11.54
C ALA A 79 4.10 26.43 -12.44
N GLY A 80 4.70 25.42 -13.08
CA GLY A 80 5.87 25.62 -13.93
C GLY A 80 7.12 26.02 -13.14
N GLY A 81 7.30 25.46 -11.94
CA GLY A 81 8.42 25.76 -11.05
C GLY A 81 8.22 27.00 -10.18
N ILE A 82 7.11 27.72 -10.32
CA ILE A 82 6.75 28.83 -9.42
C ILE A 82 5.96 28.25 -8.25
N PRO A 83 6.47 28.31 -7.00
CA PRO A 83 5.75 27.84 -5.83
C PRO A 83 4.39 28.52 -5.68
N ILE A 84 3.33 27.73 -5.61
CA ILE A 84 1.96 28.18 -5.35
C ILE A 84 1.41 27.48 -4.12
N GLY A 85 0.43 28.09 -3.45
CA GLY A 85 -0.25 27.48 -2.31
C GLY A 85 0.67 27.18 -1.10
N LYS A 86 0.13 26.43 -0.14
CA LYS A 86 0.87 26.00 1.05
C LYS A 86 1.54 24.66 0.79
N LYS A 87 2.70 24.45 1.41
CA LYS A 87 3.32 23.13 1.49
C LYS A 87 2.43 22.18 2.27
N TYR A 88 2.44 20.92 1.88
CA TYR A 88 1.73 19.84 2.56
C TYR A 88 2.61 18.59 2.54
N ASN A 89 2.25 17.54 3.28
CA ASN A 89 2.99 16.28 3.24
C ASN A 89 2.13 15.21 2.59
N GLU A 90 2.81 14.30 1.91
CA GLU A 90 2.23 13.11 1.30
C GLU A 90 2.96 11.89 1.83
N LEU A 91 2.23 10.83 2.11
CA LEU A 91 2.80 9.50 2.28
C LEU A 91 2.74 8.80 0.93
N ASN A 92 3.89 8.34 0.46
CA ASN A 92 4.02 7.65 -0.81
C ASN A 92 4.40 6.19 -0.57
N ILE A 93 3.79 5.30 -1.34
CA ILE A 93 4.20 3.90 -1.44
C ILE A 93 4.16 3.48 -2.91
N SER A 94 5.19 2.78 -3.33
CA SER A 94 5.31 2.30 -4.70
C SER A 94 5.02 0.80 -4.82
N GLY A 95 4.80 0.37 -6.06
CA GLY A 95 4.64 -1.03 -6.36
C GLY A 95 4.86 -1.33 -7.84
N ARG A 96 4.79 -2.62 -8.12
CA ARG A 96 4.78 -3.20 -9.46
C ARG A 96 3.41 -3.79 -9.76
N PHE A 97 3.15 -4.10 -11.02
CA PHE A 97 1.90 -4.70 -11.44
C PHE A 97 2.12 -5.79 -12.49
N ASN A 98 1.15 -6.68 -12.60
CA ASN A 98 1.11 -7.75 -13.61
C ASN A 98 2.36 -8.65 -13.66
N HIS A 99 3.13 -8.73 -12.56
CA HIS A 99 4.40 -9.44 -12.50
C HIS A 99 5.45 -8.95 -13.52
N ILE A 100 5.29 -7.72 -14.02
CA ILE A 100 6.25 -7.07 -14.91
C ILE A 100 7.35 -6.49 -14.03
N GLU A 101 8.57 -7.03 -14.14
CA GLU A 101 9.70 -6.71 -13.25
C GLU A 101 10.03 -5.21 -13.23
N ASP A 102 9.96 -4.56 -14.39
CA ASP A 102 10.27 -3.14 -14.62
C ASP A 102 9.02 -2.24 -14.69
N SER A 103 7.89 -2.73 -14.17
CA SER A 103 6.71 -1.90 -13.99
C SER A 103 6.81 -1.04 -12.74
N TYR A 104 6.19 0.13 -12.76
CA TYR A 104 6.25 1.05 -11.63
C TYR A 104 5.02 1.95 -11.56
N PHE A 105 4.56 2.20 -10.34
CA PHE A 105 3.58 3.24 -10.01
C PHE A 105 3.82 3.74 -8.58
N VAL A 106 3.26 4.91 -8.26
CA VAL A 106 3.22 5.46 -6.89
C VAL A 106 1.78 5.75 -6.52
N LEU A 107 1.36 5.22 -5.37
CA LEU A 107 0.14 5.64 -4.68
C LEU A 107 0.52 6.62 -3.57
N SER A 108 -0.12 7.77 -3.57
CA SER A 108 0.07 8.83 -2.58
C SER A 108 -1.18 9.05 -1.77
N PHE A 109 -0.98 9.38 -0.50
CA PHE A 109 -2.02 9.77 0.45
C PHE A 109 -1.72 11.15 1.01
N GLY A 110 -2.75 11.94 1.26
CA GLY A 110 -2.61 13.12 2.12
C GLY A 110 -2.09 12.70 3.50
N PHE A 111 -1.09 13.40 4.02
CA PHE A 111 -0.49 13.07 5.31
C PHE A 111 -0.28 14.30 6.18
N ASP A 112 -0.88 14.30 7.36
CA ASP A 112 -0.55 15.24 8.43
C ASP A 112 0.54 14.63 9.31
N ILE A 113 1.60 15.40 9.59
CA ILE A 113 2.71 14.95 10.43
C ILE A 113 2.34 14.87 11.91
N GLU A 114 1.25 15.52 12.31
CA GLU A 114 0.68 15.39 13.66
C GLU A 114 -0.11 14.08 13.80
N GLU A 115 -0.50 13.45 12.69
CA GLU A 115 -1.22 12.18 12.65
C GLU A 115 -0.27 11.00 12.48
N LEU A 116 -0.72 9.83 12.96
CA LEU A 116 0.06 8.60 12.84
C LEU A 116 -0.17 7.91 11.48
N TYR A 117 -1.38 8.00 10.94
CA TYR A 117 -1.82 7.24 9.78
C TYR A 117 -2.26 8.16 8.63
N PRO A 118 -1.99 7.77 7.36
CA PRO A 118 -2.52 8.48 6.21
C PRO A 118 -4.03 8.35 6.10
N ASP A 119 -4.65 9.33 5.43
CA ASP A 119 -6.07 9.28 5.11
C ASP A 119 -6.32 8.36 3.91
N MET A 120 -6.94 7.20 4.17
CA MET A 120 -7.27 6.22 3.12
C MET A 120 -8.30 6.74 2.11
N GLU A 121 -9.19 7.66 2.49
CA GLU A 121 -10.20 8.20 1.58
C GLU A 121 -9.55 9.06 0.49
N HIS A 122 -8.57 9.87 0.87
CA HIS A 122 -7.88 10.81 -0.01
C HIS A 122 -6.57 10.24 -0.56
N LYS A 123 -6.70 9.39 -1.59
CA LYS A 123 -5.60 8.70 -2.27
C LYS A 123 -5.57 8.98 -3.78
N ALA A 124 -4.38 9.02 -4.36
CA ALA A 124 -4.19 9.27 -5.79
C ALA A 124 -2.96 8.55 -6.37
N ILE A 125 -3.04 8.12 -7.63
CA ILE A 125 -1.86 7.71 -8.41
C ILE A 125 -1.12 8.96 -8.87
N THR A 126 0.06 9.20 -8.30
CA THR A 126 0.88 10.41 -8.57
C THR A 126 2.02 10.15 -9.54
N GLN A 127 2.47 8.90 -9.63
CA GLN A 127 3.25 8.41 -10.76
C GLN A 127 2.41 7.37 -11.50
N TYR A 128 2.06 7.70 -12.75
CA TYR A 128 1.28 6.83 -13.63
C TYR A 128 1.94 5.46 -13.83
N PHE A 129 1.12 4.48 -14.20
CA PHE A 129 1.56 3.14 -14.55
C PHE A 129 2.54 3.19 -15.71
N THR A 130 3.78 2.78 -15.43
CA THR A 130 4.86 2.76 -16.40
C THR A 130 5.51 1.38 -16.46
N ILE A 131 6.16 1.10 -17.57
CA ILE A 131 6.97 -0.10 -17.82
C ILE A 131 8.35 0.30 -18.33
N ASN A 132 9.23 -0.68 -18.55
CA ASN A 132 10.58 -0.49 -19.08
C ASN A 132 11.39 0.51 -18.24
N GLY A 133 11.22 0.46 -16.92
CA GLY A 133 11.92 1.32 -15.96
C GLY A 133 11.45 2.77 -16.01
N GLY A 134 10.16 3.00 -16.24
CA GLY A 134 9.57 4.34 -16.26
C GLY A 134 9.60 5.05 -17.61
N ARG A 135 10.06 4.37 -18.67
CA ARG A 135 10.25 4.99 -20.00
C ARG A 135 9.00 5.02 -20.85
N GLU A 136 8.07 4.11 -20.58
CA GLU A 136 6.86 3.94 -21.37
C GLU A 136 5.64 3.88 -20.45
N LEU A 137 4.55 4.52 -20.86
CA LEU A 137 3.27 4.41 -20.18
C LEU A 137 2.67 3.03 -20.46
N TYR A 138 2.03 2.46 -19.44
CA TYR A 138 1.28 1.23 -19.58
C TYR A 138 -0.15 1.55 -20.01
N GLU A 139 -0.40 1.40 -21.30
CA GLU A 139 -1.70 1.65 -21.92
C GLU A 139 -2.63 0.45 -21.89
#